data_AF-A0A6P0R8D7-F1
#
_entry.id   AF-A0A6P0R8D7-F1
#
_cell.length_a   1.000
_cell.length_b   1.000
_cell.length_c   1.000
_cell.angle_alpha   90.00
_cell.angle_beta   90.00
_cell.angle_gamma   90.00
#
_symmetry.space_group_name_H-M   'P 1'
#
loop_
_entity.id
_entity.type
_entity.pdbx_description
1 polymer ?
#
loop_
_entity_poly.entity_id
_entity_poly.type
_entity_poly.pdbx_seq_one_letter_code
_entity_poly.pdbx_strand_id
1 'polypeptide(L)'
;MDKVDKYGEIIQKVIQEYAGDRYTRKDVDRELIFDTKNHHYQIVHVGWEGDRRVYGCVLHFDIKGGFVVIAIENPLRFSVVPDMKGEPSGSYITLFL
;
A
#
# COMPACT_ATOMS: atom_id res chain seq x y z
N MET A 1 -3.65 20.22 -11.41
CA MET A 1 -3.03 18.93 -11.08
C MET A 1 -3.96 17.85 -11.56
N ASP A 2 -3.45 16.84 -12.27
CA ASP A 2 -4.29 15.72 -12.71
C ASP A 2 -4.80 14.96 -11.47
N LYS A 3 -5.98 14.35 -11.58
CA LYS A 3 -6.57 13.49 -10.56
C LYS A 3 -5.62 12.33 -10.21
N VAL A 4 -4.91 11.81 -11.22
CA VAL A 4 -3.92 10.75 -11.06
C VAL A 4 -2.73 11.22 -10.21
N ASP A 5 -2.18 12.40 -10.49
CA ASP A 5 -1.07 12.96 -9.72
C ASP A 5 -1.45 13.16 -8.25
N LYS A 6 -2.64 13.72 -8.01
CA LYS A 6 -3.18 13.91 -6.66
C LYS A 6 -3.30 12.58 -5.91
N TYR A 7 -3.82 11.54 -6.55
CA TYR A 7 -3.92 10.22 -5.92
C TYR A 7 -2.55 9.58 -5.69
N GLY A 8 -1.61 9.74 -6.63
CA GLY A 8 -0.25 9.26 -6.47
C GLY A 8 0.44 9.87 -5.24
N GLU A 9 0.24 11.16 -4.98
CA GLU A 9 0.77 11.83 -3.78
C GLU A 9 0.13 11.30 -2.49
N ILE A 10 -1.21 11.17 -2.48
CA ILE A 10 -1.96 10.65 -1.33
C ILE A 10 -1.50 9.23 -0.99
N ILE A 11 -1.39 8.34 -1.99
CA ILE A 11 -1.01 6.94 -1.79
C ILE A 11 0.41 6.83 -1.26
N GLN A 12 1.37 7.58 -1.81
CA GLN A 12 2.75 7.58 -1.32
C GLN A 12 2.82 8.02 0.15
N LYS A 13 2.06 9.05 0.53
CA LYS A 13 1.98 9.51 1.92
C LYS A 13 1.43 8.44 2.84
N VAL A 14 0.31 7.81 2.47
CA VAL A 14 -0.30 6.71 3.24
C VAL A 14 0.69 5.56 3.43
N ILE A 15 1.39 5.16 2.36
CA ILE A 15 2.39 4.09 2.42
C ILE A 15 3.56 4.46 3.35
N GLN A 16 4.08 5.68 3.26
CA GLN A 16 5.18 6.15 4.11
C GLN A 16 4.78 6.19 5.59
N GLU A 17 3.58 6.68 5.90
CA GLU A 17 3.05 6.71 7.26
C GLU A 17 2.87 5.29 7.81
N TYR A 18 2.32 4.39 7.00
CA TYR A 18 2.15 2.99 7.36
C TYR A 18 3.49 2.29 7.62
N ALA A 19 4.48 2.53 6.75
CA ALA A 19 5.81 1.99 6.88
C ALA A 19 6.53 2.49 8.14
N GLY A 20 6.30 3.75 8.53
CA GLY A 20 6.84 4.38 9.73
C GLY A 20 6.21 3.93 11.05
N ASP A 21 5.09 3.20 11.02
CA ASP A 21 4.49 2.65 12.24
C ASP A 21 5.44 1.66 12.93
N ARG A 22 5.51 1.74 14.27
CA ARG A 22 6.52 1.14 15.15
C ARG A 22 6.54 -0.38 15.19
N TYR A 23 5.64 -1.05 14.47
CA TYR A 23 5.56 -2.52 14.43
C TYR A 23 6.67 -3.13 13.55
N THR A 24 7.91 -2.96 13.97
CA THR A 24 9.08 -3.54 13.32
C THR A 24 9.25 -4.99 13.76
N ARG A 25 9.55 -5.86 12.80
CA ARG A 25 9.95 -7.24 13.08
C ARG A 25 11.46 -7.30 12.93
N LYS A 26 12.14 -7.94 13.87
CA LYS A 26 13.58 -8.16 13.79
C LYS A 26 13.88 -8.97 12.53
N ASP A 27 14.87 -8.53 11.75
CA ASP A 27 15.35 -9.19 10.52
C ASP A 27 14.33 -9.26 9.37
N VAL A 28 13.24 -8.48 9.43
CA VAL A 28 12.29 -8.30 8.31
C VAL A 28 12.11 -6.83 8.00
N ASP A 29 12.56 -6.45 6.81
CA ASP A 29 12.47 -5.10 6.29
C ASP A 29 11.11 -4.84 5.63
N ARG A 30 10.73 -3.56 5.61
CA ARG A 30 9.60 -3.03 4.84
C ARG A 30 10.16 -2.25 3.67
N GLU A 31 10.06 -2.82 2.48
CA GLU A 31 10.48 -2.15 1.25
C GLU A 31 9.29 -1.40 0.63
N LEU A 32 9.49 -0.12 0.34
CA LEU A 32 8.50 0.73 -0.32
C LEU A 32 8.84 0.81 -1.80
N ILE A 33 7.90 0.41 -2.65
CA ILE A 33 8.10 0.36 -4.09
C ILE A 33 7.13 1.35 -4.72
N PHE A 34 7.67 2.40 -5.34
CA PHE A 34 6.89 3.43 -6.02
C PHE A 34 7.27 3.47 -7.50
N ASP A 35 6.41 2.91 -8.34
CA ASP A 35 6.46 3.12 -9.78
C ASP A 35 5.47 4.25 -10.13
N THR A 36 5.95 5.48 -10.02
CA THR A 36 5.15 6.68 -10.30
C THR A 36 4.81 6.83 -11.77
N LYS A 37 5.56 6.18 -12.67
CA LYS A 37 5.33 6.25 -14.12
C LYS A 37 4.17 5.35 -14.55
N ASN A 38 4.03 4.17 -13.94
CA ASN A 38 2.95 3.23 -14.23
C ASN A 38 1.85 3.21 -13.14
N HIS A 39 2.01 4.03 -12.11
CA HIS A 39 1.08 4.19 -10.99
C HIS A 39 0.87 2.92 -10.16
N HIS A 40 1.96 2.23 -9.86
CA HIS A 40 1.98 1.07 -8.96
C HIS A 40 2.71 1.43 -7.66
N TYR A 41 2.07 1.18 -6.52
CA TYR A 41 2.62 1.54 -5.22
C TYR A 41 2.46 0.36 -4.26
N GLN A 42 3.54 -0.09 -3.65
CA GLN A 42 3.55 -1.32 -2.85
C GLN A 42 4.35 -1.18 -1.56
N ILE A 43 3.98 -2.00 -0.58
CA ILE A 43 4.78 -2.32 0.60
C ILE A 43 5.06 -3.81 0.60
N VAL A 44 6.33 -4.17 0.55
CA VAL A 44 6.78 -5.57 0.55
C VAL A 44 7.55 -5.85 1.84
N HIS A 45 7.21 -6.94 2.51
CA HIS A 45 8.03 -7.46 3.60
C HIS A 45 9.10 -8.36 3.03
N VAL A 46 10.36 -8.09 3.38
CA VAL A 46 11.52 -8.81 2.88
C VAL A 46 12.46 -9.10 4.05
N GLY A 47 12.68 -10.37 4.37
CA GLY A 47 13.66 -10.74 5.38
C GLY A 47 13.57 -12.18 5.84
N TRP A 48 13.92 -12.41 7.10
CA TRP A 48 13.99 -13.73 7.70
C TRP A 48 13.38 -13.71 9.09
N GLU A 49 12.72 -14.80 9.45
CA GLU A 49 12.30 -15.10 10.81
C GLU A 49 12.93 -16.42 11.23
N GLY A 50 14.10 -16.34 11.86
CA GLY A 50 14.94 -17.51 12.06
C GLY A 50 15.43 -18.05 10.71
N ASP A 51 15.09 -19.31 10.42
CA ASP A 51 15.39 -19.99 9.15
C ASP A 51 14.28 -19.84 8.11
N ARG A 52 13.17 -19.19 8.45
CA ARG A 52 12.05 -18.98 7.53
C ARG A 52 12.23 -17.70 6.72
N ARG A 53 12.25 -17.84 5.39
CA ARG A 53 12.19 -16.70 4.47
C ARG A 53 10.84 -15.99 4.60
N VAL A 54 10.89 -14.67 4.78
CA VAL A 54 9.73 -13.78 4.71
C VAL A 54 9.82 -12.98 3.41
N TYR A 55 8.82 -13.16 2.56
CA TYR A 55 8.64 -12.41 1.32
C TYR A 55 7.15 -12.33 1.00
N GLY A 56 6.62 -11.12 0.84
CA GLY A 56 5.21 -10.94 0.47
C GLY A 56 4.78 -9.48 0.38
N CYS A 57 3.84 -9.20 -0.50
CA CYS A 57 3.27 -7.86 -0.67
C CYS A 57 2.14 -7.65 0.33
N VAL A 58 2.33 -6.70 1.24
CA VAL A 58 1.38 -6.44 2.33
C VAL A 58 0.25 -5.55 1.84
N LEU A 59 0.59 -4.57 1.00
CA LEU A 59 -0.33 -3.60 0.42
C LEU A 59 0.11 -3.26 -0.99
N HIS A 60 -0.85 -3.27 -1.92
CA HIS A 60 -0.65 -2.89 -3.30
C HIS A 60 -1.77 -1.95 -3.76
N PHE A 61 -1.40 -0.75 -4.18
CA PHE A 61 -2.26 0.22 -4.81
C PHE A 61 -1.91 0.40 -6.29
N ASP A 62 -2.94 0.44 -7.12
CA ASP A 62 -2.86 0.82 -8.52
C ASP A 62 -3.75 2.04 -8.79
N ILE A 63 -3.33 2.94 -9.66
CA ILE A 63 -4.25 3.94 -10.24
C ILE A 63 -4.54 3.53 -11.68
N LYS A 64 -5.80 3.16 -11.96
CA LYS A 64 -6.24 2.74 -13.30
C LYS A 64 -7.49 3.52 -13.70
N GLY A 65 -7.45 4.17 -14.85
CA GLY A 65 -8.59 4.95 -15.37
C GLY A 65 -9.07 6.07 -14.44
N GLY A 66 -8.18 6.61 -13.57
CA GLY A 66 -8.54 7.64 -12.59
C GLY A 66 -9.25 7.12 -11.33
N PHE A 67 -9.25 5.80 -11.11
CA PHE A 67 -9.70 5.14 -9.89
C PHE A 67 -8.52 4.51 -9.16
N VAL A 68 -8.58 4.48 -7.83
CA VAL A 68 -7.59 3.77 -7.00
C VAL A 68 -8.08 2.34 -6.77
N VAL A 69 -7.33 1.36 -7.23
CA VAL A 69 -7.57 -0.05 -6.95
C VAL A 69 -6.63 -0.48 -5.84
N ILE A 70 -7.19 -1.09 -4.80
CA ILE A 70 -6.46 -1.55 -3.60
C ILE A 70 -6.52 -3.07 -3.60
N ALA A 71 -5.37 -3.73 -3.65
CA ALA A 71 -5.24 -5.16 -3.46
C ALA A 71 -4.57 -5.45 -2.11
N ILE A 72 -5.20 -6.33 -1.31
CA ILE A 72 -4.73 -6.71 0.01
C ILE A 72 -4.74 -8.24 0.09
N GLU A 73 -3.56 -8.85 0.31
CA GLU A 73 -3.42 -10.32 0.43
C GLU A 73 -3.88 -10.88 1.79
N ASN A 74 -4.08 -10.03 2.81
CA ASN A 74 -4.56 -10.52 4.11
C ASN A 74 -5.40 -9.46 4.87
N PRO A 75 -6.73 -9.47 4.71
CA PRO A 75 -7.60 -8.44 5.28
C PRO A 75 -7.69 -8.47 6.82
N LEU A 76 -7.42 -9.61 7.46
CA LEU A 76 -7.65 -9.80 8.90
C LEU A 76 -6.68 -9.04 9.81
N ARG A 77 -5.59 -8.50 9.27
CA ARG A 77 -4.62 -7.67 10.02
C ARG A 77 -4.71 -6.18 9.72
N PHE A 78 -5.49 -5.78 8.73
CA PHE A 78 -5.30 -4.50 8.06
C PHE A 78 -6.63 -3.78 7.85
N SER A 79 -7.03 -2.99 8.85
CA SER A 79 -7.98 -1.89 8.68
C SER A 79 -7.29 -0.75 7.90
N VAL A 80 -6.81 -1.00 6.67
CA VAL A 80 -5.91 -0.07 5.92
C VAL A 80 -6.65 1.04 5.17
N VAL A 81 -7.97 1.12 5.31
CA VAL A 81 -8.71 2.28 4.79
C VAL A 81 -9.03 3.32 5.88
N PRO A 82 -8.06 3.95 6.58
CA PRO A 82 -8.38 5.10 7.41
C PRO A 82 -7.57 6.35 7.05
N ASP A 83 -7.45 6.75 5.77
CA ASP A 83 -7.24 8.19 5.49
C ASP A 83 -7.53 8.73 4.07
N MET A 84 -8.35 8.06 3.24
CA MET A 84 -8.98 8.76 2.10
C MET A 84 -10.18 9.62 2.54
N LYS A 85 -10.12 10.21 3.74
CA LYS A 85 -11.20 11.02 4.31
C LYS A 85 -11.34 12.32 3.50
N GLY A 86 -12.41 12.40 2.70
CA GLY A 86 -12.74 13.57 1.86
C GLY A 86 -12.90 13.26 0.38
N GLU A 87 -12.53 12.06 -0.08
CA GLU A 87 -12.83 11.63 -1.44
C GLU A 87 -14.25 11.03 -1.49
N PRO A 88 -15.03 11.31 -2.56
CA PRO A 88 -16.39 10.81 -2.68
C PRO A 88 -16.45 9.28 -2.66
N SER A 89 -17.50 8.73 -2.05
CA SER A 89 -17.77 7.30 -2.09
C SER A 89 -17.80 6.81 -3.54
N GLY A 90 -16.88 5.92 -3.93
CA GLY A 90 -16.74 5.41 -5.30
C GLY A 90 -15.42 5.76 -6.01
N SER A 91 -14.52 6.53 -5.39
CA SER A 91 -13.19 6.82 -5.96
C SER A 91 -12.20 5.64 -5.90
N TYR A 92 -12.54 4.56 -5.19
CA TYR A 92 -11.66 3.41 -4.98
C TYR A 92 -12.41 2.08 -4.96
N ILE A 93 -11.69 1.01 -5.31
CA ILE A 93 -12.16 -0.38 -5.33
C ILE A 93 -11.20 -1.22 -4.48
N THR A 94 -11.72 -1.94 -3.48
CA THR A 94 -10.92 -2.89 -2.69
C THR A 94 -11.14 -4.31 -3.21
N LEU A 95 -10.04 -4.98 -3.54
CA LEU A 95 -9.99 -6.39 -3.92
C LEU A 95 -9.29 -7.17 -2.81
N PHE A 96 -9.96 -8.21 -2.31
CA PHE A 96 -9.37 -9.17 -1.38
C PHE A 96 -8.88 -10.37 -2.19
N LEU A 97 -7.59 -10.64 -2.13
CA LEU A 97 -6.94 -11.78 -2.79
C LEU A 97 -6.73 -12.93 -1.79
#